data_AF-A0A351JTJ1-F1
#
_entry.id   AF-A0A351JTJ1-F1
#
_cell.length_a   1.000
_cell.length_b   1.000
_cell.length_c   1.000
_cell.angle_alpha   90.00
_cell.angle_beta   90.00
_cell.angle_gamma   90.00
#
_symmetry.space_group_name_H-M   'P 1'
#
loop_
_entity.id
_entity.type
_entity.pdbx_description
1 polymer ?
#
loop_
_entity_poly.entity_id
_entity_poly.type
_entity_poly.pdbx_seq_one_letter_code
_entity_poly.pdbx_strand_id
1 'polypeptide(L)'
;MGIAAAAGFIVGTPYAVLDFATFIRTDSPLGALWQFTNVGHVSFITQLQNFFTALSSKLPDDFGYGAAILFALAIGIIVRQRLNRIKVSSYAQLSAVVFLALTLFISGADKTPSHYYMPTYPFLLLTAGWVVDFLGTKVSPLIFKWLVVALAVPSIVLSALNIDDLIKKTSTNIYGGDVEYTRQNPVKIDQNENAL
;
A
#
# COMPACT_ATOMS: atom_id res chain seq x y z
N MET A 1 -14.34 -19.76 -2.01
CA MET A 1 -13.72 -18.45 -1.73
C MET A 1 -14.33 -17.75 -0.51
N GLY A 2 -15.66 -17.65 -0.37
CA GLY A 2 -16.28 -16.96 0.79
C GLY A 2 -15.93 -17.52 2.18
N ILE A 3 -15.95 -18.86 2.34
CA ILE A 3 -15.63 -19.51 3.64
C ILE A 3 -14.16 -19.28 4.04
N ALA A 4 -13.24 -19.34 3.08
CA ALA A 4 -11.82 -19.09 3.34
C ALA A 4 -11.55 -17.62 3.73
N ALA A 5 -12.25 -16.67 3.10
CA ALA A 5 -12.17 -15.26 3.47
C ALA A 5 -12.75 -15.01 4.87
N ALA A 6 -13.90 -15.61 5.21
CA ALA A 6 -14.48 -15.53 6.54
C ALA A 6 -13.56 -16.14 7.61
N ALA A 7 -13.01 -17.33 7.35
CA ALA A 7 -12.04 -17.97 8.23
C ALA A 7 -10.77 -17.12 8.41
N GLY A 8 -10.22 -16.59 7.31
CA GLY A 8 -9.07 -15.70 7.35
C GLY A 8 -9.33 -14.41 8.12
N PHE A 9 -10.52 -13.81 7.97
CA PHE A 9 -10.94 -12.65 8.74
C PHE A 9 -11.05 -12.95 10.24
N ILE A 10 -11.66 -14.08 10.61
CA ILE A 10 -11.80 -14.49 12.02
C ILE A 10 -10.44 -14.78 12.65
N VAL A 11 -9.54 -15.44 11.91
CA VAL A 11 -8.18 -15.75 12.39
C VAL A 11 -7.31 -14.49 12.48
N GLY A 12 -7.40 -13.58 11.50
CA GLY A 12 -6.60 -12.36 11.46
C GLY A 12 -7.11 -11.25 12.38
N THR A 13 -8.41 -11.26 12.68
CA THR A 13 -9.10 -10.25 13.49
C THR A 13 -10.02 -10.93 14.51
N PRO A 14 -9.49 -11.73 15.46
CA PRO A 14 -10.31 -12.47 16.41
C PRO A 14 -11.16 -11.55 17.29
N TYR A 15 -10.67 -10.35 17.60
CA TYR A 15 -11.42 -9.33 18.34
C TYR A 15 -12.65 -8.82 17.60
N ALA A 16 -12.71 -8.94 16.27
CA ALA A 16 -13.93 -8.61 15.52
C ALA A 16 -15.09 -9.57 15.85
N VAL A 17 -14.80 -10.78 16.35
CA VAL A 17 -15.83 -11.73 16.79
C VAL A 17 -16.02 -11.69 18.29
N LEU A 18 -14.92 -11.62 19.06
CA LEU A 18 -14.96 -11.69 20.53
C LEU A 18 -15.47 -10.40 21.18
N ASP A 19 -15.22 -9.25 20.56
CA ASP A 19 -15.72 -7.94 21.01
C ASP A 19 -16.13 -7.10 19.78
N PHE A 20 -17.16 -7.58 19.09
CA PHE A 20 -17.68 -6.93 17.89
C PHE A 20 -18.14 -5.49 18.15
N ALA A 21 -18.71 -5.22 19.34
CA ALA A 21 -19.20 -3.91 19.71
C ALA A 21 -18.06 -2.88 19.74
N THR A 22 -16.90 -3.22 20.32
CA THR A 22 -15.73 -2.34 20.28
C THR A 22 -15.14 -2.26 18.88
N PHE A 23 -15.09 -3.38 18.14
CA PHE A 23 -14.50 -3.43 16.80
C PHE A 23 -15.18 -2.48 15.81
N ILE A 24 -16.51 -2.40 15.78
CA ILE A 24 -17.25 -1.54 14.84
C ILE A 24 -17.34 -0.07 15.24
N ARG A 25 -16.74 0.34 16.35
CA ARG A 25 -16.83 1.73 16.81
C ARG A 25 -16.15 2.70 15.85
N THR A 26 -16.75 3.88 15.74
CA THR A 26 -16.28 5.02 14.93
C THR A 26 -15.92 6.24 15.79
N ASP A 27 -16.30 6.23 17.07
CA ASP A 27 -16.18 7.34 18.01
C ASP A 27 -14.86 7.33 18.81
N SER A 28 -14.19 6.17 18.88
CA SER A 28 -12.95 5.99 19.64
C SER A 28 -11.87 5.30 18.79
N PRO A 29 -10.57 5.64 18.96
CA PRO A 29 -9.46 4.98 18.27
C PRO A 29 -9.32 3.48 18.60
N LEU A 30 -10.06 2.98 19.60
CA LEU A 30 -10.18 1.55 19.88
C LEU A 30 -10.96 0.78 18.81
N GLY A 31 -11.82 1.46 18.05
CA GLY A 31 -12.63 0.87 16.99
C GLY A 31 -11.93 0.86 15.63
N ALA A 32 -12.12 -0.22 14.88
CA ALA A 32 -11.52 -0.39 13.56
C ALA A 32 -12.11 0.57 12.52
N LEU A 33 -13.33 1.09 12.73
CA LEU A 33 -13.96 2.03 11.80
C LEU A 33 -13.58 3.48 12.07
N TRP A 34 -13.08 3.81 13.27
CA TRP A 34 -12.63 5.16 13.62
C TRP A 34 -11.55 5.67 12.67
N GLN A 35 -10.68 4.78 12.18
CA GLN A 35 -9.65 5.14 11.22
C GLN A 35 -10.26 5.64 9.90
N PHE A 36 -11.39 5.10 9.43
CA PHE A 36 -12.00 5.52 8.17
C PHE A 36 -12.83 6.80 8.29
N THR A 37 -13.31 7.12 9.50
CA THR A 37 -14.08 8.34 9.75
C THR A 37 -13.19 9.56 10.02
N ASN A 38 -11.97 9.36 10.50
CA ASN A 38 -11.07 10.43 10.96
C ASN A 38 -9.87 10.69 10.03
N VAL A 39 -9.93 10.19 8.79
CA VAL A 39 -8.86 10.39 7.78
C VAL A 39 -9.00 11.65 6.94
N GLY A 40 -10.09 12.41 7.11
CA GLY A 40 -10.33 13.64 6.36
C GLY A 40 -10.52 13.43 4.85
N HIS A 41 -10.80 14.51 4.13
CA HIS A 41 -10.89 14.50 2.67
C HIS A 41 -10.12 15.70 2.10
N VAL A 42 -9.38 15.47 1.03
CA VAL A 42 -8.61 16.53 0.37
C VAL A 42 -9.35 17.08 -0.83
N SER A 43 -8.92 18.25 -1.31
CA SER A 43 -9.44 18.81 -2.56
C SER A 43 -9.12 17.90 -3.76
N PHE A 44 -9.91 17.98 -4.83
CA PHE A 44 -9.71 17.16 -6.04
C PHE A 44 -8.30 17.30 -6.65
N ILE A 45 -7.74 18.52 -6.66
CA ILE A 45 -6.38 18.75 -7.18
C ILE A 45 -5.34 18.03 -6.32
N THR A 46 -5.48 18.12 -4.99
CA THR A 46 -4.63 17.40 -4.04
C THR A 46 -4.80 15.88 -4.18
N GLN A 47 -6.03 15.40 -4.36
CA GLN A 47 -6.32 13.98 -4.60
C GLN A 47 -5.59 13.46 -5.84
N LEU A 48 -5.57 14.22 -6.94
CA LEU A 48 -4.83 13.85 -8.14
C LEU A 48 -3.32 13.82 -7.90
N GLN A 49 -2.76 14.80 -7.18
CA GLN A 49 -1.35 14.80 -6.80
C GLN A 49 -1.00 13.60 -5.94
N ASN A 50 -1.83 13.29 -4.93
CA ASN A 50 -1.70 12.13 -4.07
C ASN A 50 -1.80 10.83 -4.87
N PHE A 51 -2.67 10.77 -5.87
CA PHE A 51 -2.82 9.61 -6.75
C PHE A 51 -1.56 9.32 -7.56
N PHE A 52 -0.97 10.33 -8.21
CA PHE A 52 0.29 10.15 -8.93
C PHE A 52 1.46 9.85 -8.00
N THR A 53 1.46 10.42 -6.78
CA THR A 53 2.44 10.07 -5.75
C THR A 53 2.28 8.62 -5.31
N ALA A 54 1.04 8.16 -5.11
CA ALA A 54 0.77 6.78 -4.73
C ALA A 54 1.25 5.78 -5.79
N LEU A 55 1.03 6.08 -7.07
CA LEU A 55 1.49 5.24 -8.18
C LEU A 55 3.01 5.25 -8.37
N SER A 56 3.69 6.36 -8.09
CA SER A 56 5.11 6.54 -8.40
C SER A 56 6.07 6.27 -7.23
N SER A 57 5.61 6.39 -5.98
CA SER A 57 6.44 6.14 -4.80
C SER A 57 5.80 5.14 -3.84
N LYS A 58 4.63 5.42 -3.26
CA LYS A 58 4.07 4.58 -2.18
C LYS A 58 3.87 3.11 -2.57
N LEU A 59 3.18 2.86 -3.68
CA LEU A 59 2.92 1.48 -4.11
C LEU A 59 4.20 0.76 -4.57
N PRO A 60 5.12 1.39 -5.32
CA PRO A 60 6.44 0.82 -5.57
C PRO A 60 7.23 0.49 -4.30
N ASP A 61 7.17 1.33 -3.27
CA ASP A 61 7.85 1.09 -1.99
C ASP A 61 7.21 -0.08 -1.22
N ASP A 62 5.89 -0.25 -1.31
CA ASP A 62 5.17 -1.36 -0.68
C ASP A 62 5.33 -2.71 -1.42
N PHE A 63 5.38 -2.72 -2.77
CA PHE A 63 5.36 -3.95 -3.61
C PHE A 63 6.69 -4.29 -4.28
N GLY A 64 7.65 -3.39 -4.22
CA GLY A 64 8.84 -3.40 -5.05
C GLY A 64 8.60 -2.78 -6.44
N TYR A 65 9.62 -2.09 -6.92
CA TYR A 65 9.62 -1.40 -8.21
C TYR A 65 9.35 -2.33 -9.40
N GLY A 66 9.68 -3.63 -9.29
CA GLY A 66 9.40 -4.61 -10.35
C GLY A 66 7.91 -4.75 -10.66
N ALA A 67 7.05 -4.84 -9.64
CA ALA A 67 5.60 -4.95 -9.83
C ALA A 67 5.02 -3.67 -10.45
N ALA A 68 5.52 -2.51 -10.03
CA ALA A 68 5.12 -1.22 -10.59
C ALA A 68 5.51 -1.07 -12.07
N ILE A 69 6.73 -1.50 -12.45
CA ILE A 69 7.19 -1.50 -13.85
C ILE A 69 6.30 -2.41 -14.71
N LEU A 70 6.00 -3.62 -14.23
CA LEU A 70 5.11 -4.54 -14.94
C LEU A 70 3.70 -3.96 -15.10
N PHE A 71 3.19 -3.31 -14.06
CA PHE A 71 1.90 -2.65 -14.14
C PHE A 71 1.90 -1.50 -15.16
N ALA A 72 2.92 -0.63 -15.15
CA ALA A 72 3.06 0.45 -16.12
C ALA A 72 3.14 -0.09 -17.57
N LEU A 73 3.89 -1.17 -17.77
CA LEU A 73 3.97 -1.86 -19.06
C LEU A 73 2.60 -2.43 -19.47
N ALA A 74 1.87 -3.04 -18.54
CA ALA A 74 0.53 -3.56 -18.79
C ALA A 74 -0.43 -2.46 -19.26
N ILE A 75 -0.43 -1.29 -18.61
CA ILE A 75 -1.21 -0.12 -19.04
C ILE A 75 -0.81 0.30 -20.46
N GLY A 76 0.49 0.41 -20.75
CA GLY A 76 0.97 0.76 -22.10
C GLY A 76 0.50 -0.22 -23.19
N ILE A 77 0.55 -1.52 -22.90
CA ILE A 77 0.07 -2.56 -23.82
C ILE A 77 -1.45 -2.49 -24.00
N ILE A 78 -2.22 -2.33 -22.92
CA ILE A 78 -3.67 -2.19 -22.97
C ILE A 78 -4.07 -0.96 -23.81
N VAL A 79 -3.44 0.19 -23.56
CA VAL A 79 -3.68 1.43 -24.32
C VAL A 79 -3.35 1.22 -25.80
N ARG A 80 -2.16 0.69 -26.12
CA ARG A 80 -1.75 0.41 -27.50
C ARG A 80 -2.73 -0.52 -28.22
N GLN A 81 -3.13 -1.62 -27.57
CA GLN A 81 -4.07 -2.57 -28.15
C GLN A 81 -5.43 -1.89 -28.40
N ARG A 82 -5.90 -1.03 -27.49
CA ARG A 82 -7.16 -0.29 -27.67
C ARG A 82 -7.09 0.73 -28.80
N LEU A 83 -6.01 1.49 -28.90
CA LEU A 83 -5.78 2.44 -30.00
C LEU A 83 -5.77 1.73 -31.36
N ASN A 84 -5.15 0.54 -31.41
CA ASN A 84 -5.08 -0.28 -32.62
C ASN A 84 -6.30 -1.21 -32.82
N ARG A 85 -7.36 -1.06 -32.02
CA ARG A 85 -8.58 -1.89 -32.09
C ARG A 85 -8.33 -3.41 -31.95
N ILE A 86 -7.23 -3.79 -31.32
CA ILE A 86 -6.89 -5.17 -30.99
C ILE A 86 -7.72 -5.62 -29.78
N LYS A 87 -8.20 -6.87 -29.81
CA LYS A 87 -8.93 -7.46 -28.68
C LYS A 87 -8.01 -7.55 -27.46
N VAL A 88 -8.44 -6.90 -26.38
CA VAL A 88 -7.75 -6.94 -25.09
C VAL A 88 -8.46 -7.92 -24.16
N SER A 89 -7.70 -8.56 -23.27
CA SER A 89 -8.29 -9.38 -22.20
C SER A 89 -9.19 -8.52 -21.31
N SER A 90 -10.49 -8.84 -21.26
CA SER A 90 -11.47 -8.14 -20.42
C SER A 90 -11.09 -8.20 -18.93
N TYR A 91 -10.51 -9.32 -18.49
CA TYR A 91 -10.07 -9.48 -17.09
C TYR A 91 -8.91 -8.56 -16.74
N ALA A 92 -7.90 -8.44 -17.61
CA ALA A 92 -6.74 -7.57 -17.39
C ALA A 92 -7.14 -6.09 -17.41
N GLN A 93 -8.09 -5.73 -18.27
CA GLN A 93 -8.64 -4.37 -18.28
C GLN A 93 -9.43 -4.07 -17.02
N LEU A 94 -10.31 -4.99 -16.61
CA LEU A 94 -11.10 -4.83 -15.40
C LEU A 94 -10.21 -4.72 -14.17
N SER A 95 -9.19 -5.58 -14.03
CA SER A 95 -8.24 -5.50 -12.92
C SER A 95 -7.48 -4.18 -12.92
N ALA A 96 -6.99 -3.72 -14.07
CA ALA A 96 -6.31 -2.44 -14.18
C ALA A 96 -7.22 -1.25 -13.81
N VAL A 97 -8.46 -1.25 -14.29
CA VAL A 97 -9.44 -0.19 -13.99
C VAL A 97 -9.80 -0.19 -12.51
N VAL A 98 -10.08 -1.37 -11.93
CA VAL A 98 -10.41 -1.48 -10.50
C VAL A 98 -9.24 -1.03 -9.63
N PHE A 99 -8.01 -1.44 -9.98
CA PHE A 99 -6.81 -0.97 -9.30
C PHE A 99 -6.68 0.57 -9.33
N LEU A 100 -6.82 1.18 -10.51
CA LEU A 100 -6.70 2.64 -10.66
C LEU A 100 -7.84 3.38 -9.93
N ALA A 101 -9.07 2.88 -10.02
CA ALA A 101 -10.23 3.46 -9.36
C ALA A 101 -10.10 3.42 -7.83
N LEU A 102 -9.70 2.29 -7.27
CA LEU A 102 -9.48 2.16 -5.82
C LEU A 102 -8.31 3.03 -5.36
N THR A 103 -7.22 3.07 -6.12
CA THR A 103 -6.06 3.92 -5.79
C THR A 103 -6.45 5.40 -5.80
N LEU A 104 -7.23 5.83 -6.79
CA LEU A 104 -7.76 7.20 -6.84
C LEU A 104 -8.69 7.50 -5.67
N PHE A 105 -9.57 6.56 -5.33
CA PHE A 105 -10.47 6.69 -4.18
C PHE A 105 -9.70 6.87 -2.87
N ILE A 106 -8.73 5.99 -2.59
CA ILE A 106 -7.89 6.05 -1.37
C ILE A 106 -7.09 7.35 -1.32
N SER A 107 -6.60 7.83 -2.46
CA SER A 107 -5.81 9.07 -2.54
C SER A 107 -6.61 10.34 -2.19
N GLY A 108 -7.93 10.24 -2.05
CA GLY A 108 -8.80 11.33 -1.58
C GLY A 108 -8.79 11.52 -0.06
N ALA A 109 -8.21 10.60 0.71
CA ALA A 109 -8.06 10.76 2.14
C ALA A 109 -6.91 11.74 2.48
N ASP A 110 -7.08 12.54 3.53
CA ASP A 110 -6.04 13.46 4.03
C ASP A 110 -4.85 12.68 4.62
N LYS A 111 -5.16 11.55 5.29
CA LYS A 111 -4.17 10.57 5.73
C LYS A 111 -4.27 9.30 4.88
N THR A 112 -3.16 8.91 4.24
CA THR A 112 -3.07 7.71 3.39
C THR A 112 -1.97 6.75 3.84
N PRO A 113 -2.11 6.07 5.00
CA PRO A 113 -1.18 5.00 5.37
C PRO A 113 -1.08 3.92 4.29
N SER A 114 0.09 3.28 4.14
CA SER A 114 0.32 2.21 3.14
C SER A 114 -0.72 1.09 3.21
N HIS A 115 -1.15 0.69 4.41
CA HIS A 115 -2.12 -0.40 4.59
C HIS A 115 -3.51 -0.10 4.01
N TYR A 116 -3.88 1.16 3.74
CA TYR A 116 -5.13 1.47 3.05
C TYR A 116 -5.14 1.04 1.60
N TYR A 117 -3.97 0.86 1.01
CA TYR A 117 -3.85 0.34 -0.34
C TYR A 117 -3.96 -1.18 -0.42
N MET A 118 -4.01 -1.92 0.70
CA MET A 118 -4.15 -3.39 0.69
C MET A 118 -5.25 -3.94 -0.23
N PRO A 119 -6.44 -3.33 -0.30
CA PRO A 119 -7.47 -3.77 -1.23
C PRO A 119 -7.10 -3.64 -2.72
N THR A 120 -6.13 -2.78 -3.08
CA THR A 120 -5.68 -2.62 -4.47
C THR A 120 -4.71 -3.73 -4.89
N TYR A 121 -4.03 -4.39 -3.95
CA TYR A 121 -2.92 -5.30 -4.21
C TYR A 121 -3.31 -6.50 -5.10
N PRO A 122 -4.44 -7.19 -4.90
CA PRO A 122 -4.83 -8.30 -5.77
C PRO A 122 -4.98 -7.87 -7.23
N PHE A 123 -5.48 -6.66 -7.47
CA PHE A 123 -5.70 -6.14 -8.82
C PHE A 123 -4.41 -5.72 -9.50
N LEU A 124 -3.46 -5.16 -8.75
CA LEU A 124 -2.09 -4.90 -9.21
C LEU A 124 -1.44 -6.20 -9.69
N LEU A 125 -1.46 -7.24 -8.83
CA LEU A 125 -0.82 -8.52 -9.10
C LEU A 125 -1.47 -9.28 -10.25
N LEU A 126 -2.80 -9.24 -10.37
CA LEU A 126 -3.50 -9.83 -11.52
C LEU A 126 -3.10 -9.16 -12.84
N THR A 127 -2.98 -7.83 -12.83
CA THR A 127 -2.61 -7.06 -14.01
C THR A 127 -1.14 -7.30 -14.39
N ALA A 128 -0.24 -7.31 -13.40
CA ALA A 128 1.17 -7.62 -13.60
C ALA A 128 1.38 -9.08 -14.05
N GLY A 129 0.69 -10.04 -13.44
CA GLY A 129 0.75 -11.45 -13.83
C GLY A 129 0.29 -11.67 -15.27
N TRP A 130 -0.77 -10.98 -15.70
CA TRP A 130 -1.22 -11.02 -17.09
C TRP A 130 -0.16 -10.51 -18.07
N VAL A 131 0.58 -9.43 -17.73
CA VAL A 131 1.62 -8.92 -18.63
C VAL A 131 2.81 -9.88 -18.72
N VAL A 132 3.15 -10.55 -17.62
CA VAL A 132 4.20 -11.57 -17.58
C VAL A 132 3.82 -12.75 -18.47
N ASP A 133 2.58 -13.25 -18.38
CA ASP A 133 2.05 -14.30 -19.25
C ASP A 133 2.06 -13.86 -20.73
N PHE A 134 1.56 -12.66 -21.01
CA PHE A 134 1.55 -12.09 -22.36
C PHE A 134 2.95 -12.02 -22.97
N LEU A 135 3.95 -11.55 -22.21
CA LEU A 135 5.34 -11.48 -22.67
C LEU A 135 5.95 -12.88 -22.86
N GLY A 136 5.64 -13.84 -21.97
CA GLY A 136 6.12 -15.22 -22.07
C GLY A 136 5.71 -15.90 -23.38
N THR A 137 4.55 -15.54 -23.94
CA THR A 137 4.09 -16.06 -25.24
C THR A 137 4.72 -15.37 -26.46
N LYS A 138 5.35 -14.20 -26.29
CA LYS A 138 5.84 -13.35 -27.39
C LYS A 138 7.37 -13.27 -27.47
N VAL A 139 8.05 -13.60 -26.38
CA VAL A 139 9.50 -13.46 -26.22
C VAL A 139 10.12 -14.86 -26.11
N SER A 140 11.36 -15.02 -26.58
CA SER A 140 12.07 -16.30 -26.43
C SER A 140 12.21 -16.68 -24.94
N PRO A 141 12.17 -17.98 -24.59
CA PRO A 141 12.21 -18.41 -23.19
C PRO A 141 13.49 -17.97 -22.48
N LEU A 142 14.60 -17.84 -23.22
CA LEU A 142 15.87 -17.36 -22.68
C LEU A 142 15.80 -15.88 -22.29
N ILE A 143 15.28 -15.02 -23.18
CA ILE A 143 15.14 -13.58 -22.91
C ILE A 143 14.11 -13.35 -21.79
N PHE A 144 13.02 -14.11 -21.79
CA PHE A 144 11.99 -14.03 -20.76
C PHE A 144 12.55 -14.38 -19.37
N LYS A 145 13.37 -15.44 -19.27
CA LYS A 145 14.05 -15.81 -18.02
C LYS A 145 14.94 -14.68 -17.49
N TRP A 146 15.74 -14.06 -18.36
CA TRP A 146 16.59 -12.93 -17.96
C TRP A 146 15.78 -11.68 -17.58
N LEU A 147 14.65 -11.42 -18.23
CA LEU A 147 13.75 -10.33 -17.88
C LEU A 147 13.14 -10.52 -16.47
N VAL A 148 12.72 -11.74 -16.13
CA VAL A 148 12.23 -12.07 -14.78
C VAL A 148 13.34 -11.89 -13.74
N VAL A 149 14.55 -12.38 -14.02
CA VAL A 149 15.72 -12.20 -13.15
C VAL A 149 16.04 -10.71 -12.97
N ALA A 150 16.02 -9.92 -14.04
CA ALA A 150 16.28 -8.48 -13.99
C ALA A 150 15.24 -7.68 -13.20
N LEU A 151 13.99 -8.14 -13.11
CA LEU A 151 12.95 -7.50 -12.30
C LEU A 151 12.96 -7.96 -10.84
N ALA A 152 13.23 -9.25 -10.61
CA ALA A 152 13.18 -9.85 -9.27
C ALA A 152 14.45 -9.55 -8.45
N VAL A 153 15.64 -9.68 -9.04
CA VAL A 153 16.91 -9.58 -8.31
C VAL A 153 17.12 -8.18 -7.71
N PRO A 154 16.95 -7.07 -8.45
CA PRO A 154 17.11 -5.74 -7.85
C PRO A 154 16.09 -5.49 -6.74
N SER A 155 14.85 -5.98 -6.89
CA SER A 155 13.80 -5.84 -5.88
C SER A 155 14.17 -6.59 -4.59
N ILE A 156 14.71 -7.81 -4.70
CA ILE A 156 15.18 -8.60 -3.55
C ILE A 156 16.40 -7.93 -2.89
N VAL A 157 17.37 -7.47 -3.67
CA VAL A 157 18.57 -6.81 -3.15
C VAL A 157 18.22 -5.52 -2.42
N LEU A 158 17.38 -4.66 -3.00
CA LEU A 158 16.93 -3.43 -2.36
C LEU A 158 16.13 -3.71 -1.08
N SER A 159 15.29 -4.75 -1.08
CA SER A 159 14.56 -5.18 0.12
C SER A 159 15.53 -5.62 1.23
N ALA A 160 16.55 -6.42 0.90
CA ALA A 160 17.56 -6.85 1.87
C ALA A 160 18.36 -5.66 2.45
N LEU A 161 18.78 -4.71 1.60
CA LEU A 161 19.51 -3.53 2.04
C LEU A 161 18.66 -2.62 2.95
N ASN A 162 17.37 -2.45 2.64
CA ASN A 162 16.46 -1.70 3.51
C ASN A 162 16.28 -2.37 4.88
N ILE A 163 16.17 -3.70 4.91
CA ILE A 163 16.07 -4.45 6.17
C ILE A 163 17.35 -4.28 7.00
N ASP A 164 18.53 -4.36 6.37
CA ASP A 164 19.81 -4.14 7.05
C ASP A 164 19.92 -2.72 7.63
N ASP A 165 19.45 -1.69 6.91
CA ASP A 165 19.41 -0.32 7.41
C ASP A 165 18.45 -0.17 8.59
N LEU A 166 17.25 -0.74 8.50
CA LEU A 166 16.27 -0.78 9.59
C LEU A 166 16.84 -1.48 10.82
N ILE A 167 17.48 -2.64 10.66
CA ILE A 167 18.12 -3.37 11.78
C ILE A 167 19.21 -2.52 12.42
N LYS A 168 20.07 -1.86 11.63
CA LYS A 168 21.11 -0.97 12.16
C LYS A 168 20.50 0.19 12.93
N LYS A 169 19.48 0.84 12.38
CA LYS A 169 18.78 1.98 12.99
C LYS A 169 18.03 1.60 14.26
N THR A 170 17.48 0.39 14.33
CA THR A 170 16.86 -0.15 15.55
C THR A 170 17.91 -0.56 16.57
N SER A 171 19.04 -1.14 16.15
CA SER A 171 20.13 -1.54 17.04
C SER A 171 20.81 -0.34 17.73
N THR A 172 20.96 0.79 17.03
CA THR A 172 21.50 2.03 17.61
C THR A 172 20.53 2.68 18.59
N ASN A 173 19.21 2.57 18.36
CA ASN A 173 18.20 3.10 19.28
C ASN A 173 17.92 2.19 20.50
N ILE A 174 18.16 0.87 20.40
CA ILE A 174 17.96 -0.07 21.52
C ILE A 174 19.22 -0.16 22.42
N TYR A 175 20.43 -0.01 21.87
CA TYR A 175 21.68 0.03 22.65
C TYR A 175 22.17 1.44 22.99
N GLY A 176 21.59 2.48 22.40
CA GLY A 176 21.84 3.90 22.71
C GLY A 176 20.76 4.51 23.62
N GLY A 177 20.17 3.69 24.50
CA GLY A 177 19.16 4.11 25.48
C GLY A 177 19.74 4.94 26.62
N ASP A 178 20.40 6.06 26.31
CA ASP A 178 20.52 7.18 27.24
C ASP A 178 19.49 8.22 26.84
N VAL A 179 18.31 8.09 27.47
CA VAL A 179 17.35 9.12 27.84
C VAL A 179 17.52 10.48 27.15
N GLU A 180 16.84 10.68 26.02
CA GLU A 180 16.42 12.02 25.60
C GLU A 180 14.89 12.12 25.66
N TYR A 181 14.35 11.82 26.85
CA TYR A 181 13.08 12.41 27.24
C TYR A 181 13.31 13.88 27.55
N THR A 182 12.51 14.73 26.91
CA THR A 182 12.22 16.12 27.28
C THR A 182 13.18 17.17 26.73
N ARG A 183 12.77 17.82 25.61
CA ARG A 183 12.78 19.29 25.51
C ARG A 183 12.11 19.84 24.23
N GLN A 184 10.81 19.62 24.04
CA GLN A 184 9.98 20.62 23.34
C GLN A 184 8.60 20.70 24.00
N ASN A 185 8.33 21.86 24.59
CA ASN A 185 7.11 22.31 25.28
C ASN A 185 6.87 21.84 26.73
N PRO A 186 7.28 22.63 27.75
CA PRO A 186 6.55 22.61 29.01
C PRO A 186 5.17 23.25 28.78
N VAL A 187 4.13 22.43 28.88
CA VAL A 187 2.78 22.90 29.20
C VAL A 187 2.88 23.63 30.54
N LYS A 188 2.67 24.95 30.53
CA LYS A 188 2.51 25.73 31.77
C LYS A 188 1.22 25.29 32.45
N ILE A 189 1.36 24.50 33.50
CA ILE A 189 0.30 24.31 34.50
C ILE A 189 0.56 25.39 35.54
N ASP A 190 -0.12 26.53 35.44
CA ASP A 190 -0.15 27.51 36.53
C ASP A 190 -1.00 26.93 37.66
N GLN A 191 -0.33 26.31 38.62
CA GLN A 191 -0.87 26.08 39.96
C GLN A 191 -0.82 27.42 40.71
N ASN A 192 -1.95 28.10 40.78
CA ASN A 192 -2.21 29.14 41.78
C ASN A 192 -3.47 28.76 42.54
N GLU A 193 -3.35 27.74 43.39
CA GLU A 193 -4.16 27.62 44.60
C GLU A 193 -3.21 27.64 45.80
N ASN A 194 -3.50 28.56 46.72
CA ASN A 194 -3.07 28.65 48.11
C ASN A 194 -1.85 29.52 48.43
N ALA A 195 -2.11 30.83 48.53
CA ALA A 195 -1.54 31.67 49.57
C ALA A 195 -2.60 32.67 50.08
N LEU A 196 -3.04 32.41 51.33
CA LEU A 196 -3.85 33.23 52.26
C LEU A 196 -5.37 33.33 52.01
#